data_AF-A0A4P6KH86-F1
#
_entry.id   AF-A0A4P6KH86-F1
#
_cell.length_a   1.000
_cell.length_b   1.000
_cell.length_c   1.000
_cell.angle_alpha   90.00
_cell.angle_beta   90.00
_cell.angle_gamma   90.00
#
_symmetry.space_group_name_H-M   'P 1'
#
loop_
_entity.id
_entity.type
_entity.pdbx_description
1 polymer ?
#
loop_
_entity_poly.entity_id
_entity_poly.type
_entity_poly.pdbx_seq_one_letter_code
_entity_poly.pdbx_strand_id
1 'polypeptide(L)'
;MTGVTVQQLVDQVLDTAQAAHPGVEFGITLSLANALLLQKDSDKLWRKDADGREGYYSGHVYRDCLVDEIPSEEPAPIAISLSSCRPCTAPARRPSRR
;
A
#
# COMPACT_ATOMS: atom_id res chain seq x y z
N MET A 1 14.27 24.66 -11.94
CA MET A 1 13.67 24.45 -10.60
C MET A 1 12.68 23.31 -10.75
N THR A 2 13.13 22.07 -10.61
CA THR A 2 12.24 20.91 -10.66
C THR A 2 11.50 20.87 -9.33
N GLY A 3 10.23 21.29 -9.33
CA GLY A 3 9.36 21.11 -8.18
C GLY A 3 9.37 19.63 -7.80
N VAL A 4 9.62 19.34 -6.54
CA VAL A 4 9.61 17.96 -6.04
C VAL A 4 8.19 17.41 -6.27
N THR A 5 8.05 16.38 -7.07
CA THR A 5 6.75 15.77 -7.35
C THR A 5 6.34 14.90 -6.16
N VAL A 6 5.03 14.69 -5.97
CA VAL A 6 4.51 13.78 -4.93
C VAL A 6 5.15 12.38 -5.04
N GLN A 7 5.40 11.91 -6.27
CA GLN A 7 6.13 10.67 -6.52
C GLN A 7 7.53 10.66 -5.92
N GLN A 8 8.32 11.72 -6.14
CA GLN A 8 9.69 11.81 -5.59
C GLN A 8 9.69 11.85 -4.05
N LEU A 9 8.70 12.52 -3.45
CA LEU A 9 8.55 12.52 -1.99
C LEU A 9 8.21 11.12 -1.48
N VAL A 10 7.22 10.46 -2.09
CA VAL A 10 6.84 9.08 -1.71
C VAL A 10 8.04 8.15 -1.86
N ASP A 11 8.76 8.21 -2.98
CA ASP A 11 9.95 7.41 -3.23
C ASP A 11 11.02 7.62 -2.15
N GLN A 12 11.35 8.87 -1.82
CA GLN A 12 12.35 9.15 -0.78
C GLN A 12 11.94 8.61 0.59
N VAL A 13 10.68 8.76 0.98
CA VAL A 13 10.20 8.26 2.29
C VAL A 13 10.19 6.73 2.28
N LEU A 14 9.83 6.10 1.15
CA LEU A 14 9.77 4.65 1.00
C LEU A 14 11.16 4.03 1.04
N ASP A 15 12.12 4.60 0.30
CA ASP A 15 13.53 4.18 0.32
C ASP A 15 14.12 4.31 1.74
N THR A 16 13.79 5.40 2.44
CA THR A 16 14.24 5.61 3.83
C THR A 16 13.64 4.56 4.77
N ALA A 17 12.35 4.26 4.62
CA ALA A 17 11.66 3.27 5.45
C ALA A 17 12.18 1.85 5.18
N GLN A 18 12.39 1.48 3.92
CA GLN A 18 12.97 0.18 3.53
C GLN A 18 14.41 0.03 4.02
N ALA A 19 15.21 1.09 3.95
CA ALA A 19 16.57 1.10 4.50
C ALA A 19 16.57 0.92 6.03
N ALA A 20 15.58 1.50 6.73
CA ALA A 20 15.43 1.36 8.18
C ALA A 20 14.87 -0.02 8.60
N HIS A 21 13.99 -0.62 7.79
CA HIS A 21 13.37 -1.92 8.09
C HIS A 21 13.40 -2.85 6.86
N PRO A 22 14.56 -3.50 6.59
CA PRO A 22 14.66 -4.45 5.50
C PRO A 22 13.77 -5.67 5.75
N GLY A 23 12.97 -6.04 4.75
CA GLY A 23 12.09 -7.22 4.79
C GLY A 23 10.72 -6.99 5.45
N VAL A 24 10.37 -5.75 5.77
CA VAL A 24 9.02 -5.39 6.23
C VAL A 24 8.20 -4.84 5.06
N GLU A 25 6.91 -5.18 5.03
CA GLU A 25 5.97 -4.64 4.06
C GLU A 25 5.46 -3.26 4.50
N PHE A 26 5.34 -2.36 3.54
CA PHE A 26 4.90 -0.98 3.78
C PHE A 26 3.59 -0.70 3.05
N GLY A 27 2.77 0.12 3.69
CA GLY A 27 1.57 0.71 3.09
C GLY A 27 1.78 2.21 2.98
N ILE A 28 1.28 2.79 1.91
CA ILE A 28 1.36 4.23 1.69
C ILE A 28 0.00 4.80 2.07
N THR A 29 -0.03 5.70 3.03
CA THR A 29 -1.26 6.38 3.44
C THR A 29 -1.17 7.85 3.06
N LEU A 30 -2.10 8.32 2.25
CA LEU A 30 -2.10 9.71 1.77
C LEU A 30 -3.52 10.20 1.47
N SER A 31 -3.69 11.52 1.37
CA SER A 31 -4.99 12.11 1.04
C SER A 31 -5.42 11.75 -0.38
N LEU A 32 -6.73 11.74 -0.63
CA LEU A 32 -7.30 11.49 -1.95
C LEU A 32 -6.70 12.39 -3.05
N ALA A 33 -6.50 13.68 -2.74
CA ALA A 33 -5.89 14.63 -3.66
C ALA A 33 -4.45 14.22 -4.07
N ASN A 34 -3.67 13.68 -3.13
CA ASN A 34 -2.33 13.19 -3.41
C ASN A 34 -2.35 11.82 -4.10
N ALA A 35 -3.35 10.97 -3.83
CA ALA A 35 -3.50 9.66 -4.46
C ALA A 35 -3.72 9.80 -5.97
N LEU A 36 -4.52 10.79 -6.37
CA LEU A 36 -4.77 11.13 -7.77
C LEU A 36 -3.51 11.61 -8.52
N LEU A 37 -2.54 12.19 -7.81
CA LEU A 37 -1.27 12.64 -8.39
C LEU A 37 -0.21 11.52 -8.43
N LEU A 38 -0.41 10.45 -7.67
CA LEU A 38 0.46 9.29 -7.68
C LEU A 38 0.09 8.37 -8.83
N GLN A 39 1.09 7.91 -9.58
CA GLN A 39 0.83 6.95 -10.65
C GLN A 39 0.28 5.66 -10.04
N LYS A 40 -0.71 5.06 -10.71
CA LYS A 40 -1.19 3.72 -10.36
C LYS A 40 -0.47 2.70 -11.22
N ASP A 41 0.39 1.89 -10.61
CA ASP A 41 1.11 0.82 -11.31
C ASP A 41 0.25 -0.42 -11.47
N SER A 42 -0.60 -0.72 -10.48
CA SER A 42 -1.53 -1.84 -10.56
C SER A 42 -2.77 -1.62 -9.68
N ASP A 43 -3.81 -2.41 -9.95
CA ASP A 43 -5.03 -2.50 -9.13
C ASP A 43 -4.98 -3.67 -8.13
N LYS A 44 -3.93 -4.50 -8.22
CA LYS A 44 -3.79 -5.74 -7.49
C LYS A 44 -2.38 -5.88 -6.95
N LEU A 45 -2.28 -6.00 -5.63
CA LEU A 45 -1.03 -6.34 -4.97
C LEU A 45 -1.04 -7.83 -4.66
N TRP A 46 -0.22 -8.60 -5.38
CA TRP A 46 -0.10 -10.03 -5.17
C TRP A 46 0.80 -10.31 -3.97
N ARG A 47 0.28 -11.06 -3.00
CA ARG A 47 1.04 -11.47 -1.81
C ARG A 47 0.81 -12.95 -1.53
N LYS A 48 1.86 -13.63 -1.09
CA LYS A 48 1.74 -15.01 -0.61
C LYS A 48 1.37 -14.97 0.87
N ASP A 49 0.37 -15.74 1.25
CA ASP A 49 0.05 -15.93 2.67
C ASP A 49 1.13 -16.79 3.35
N ALA A 50 1.04 -16.91 4.68
CA ALA A 50 1.97 -17.73 5.47
C ALA A 50 1.94 -19.22 5.09
N ASP A 51 0.85 -19.67 4.45
CA ASP A 51 0.65 -21.04 3.96
C ASP A 51 1.14 -21.21 2.50
N GLY A 52 1.74 -20.19 1.90
CA GLY A 52 2.29 -20.20 0.53
C GLY A 52 1.24 -20.07 -0.58
N ARG A 53 -0.02 -19.78 -0.26
CA ARG A 53 -1.08 -19.53 -1.23
C ARG A 53 -0.98 -18.10 -1.76
N GLU A 54 -1.14 -17.96 -3.06
CA GLU A 54 -1.20 -16.65 -3.70
C GLU A 54 -2.56 -15.99 -3.43
N GLY A 55 -2.53 -14.91 -2.65
CA GLY A 55 -3.62 -13.98 -2.47
C GLY A 55 -3.33 -12.67 -3.20
N TYR A 56 -4.35 -11.82 -3.30
CA TYR A 56 -4.16 -10.45 -3.75
C TYR A 56 -4.98 -9.49 -2.92
N TYR A 57 -4.45 -8.29 -2.71
CA TYR A 57 -5.21 -7.15 -2.24
C TYR A 57 -5.64 -6.31 -3.45
N SER A 58 -6.91 -5.94 -3.51
CA SER A 58 -7.43 -5.02 -4.53
C SER A 58 -7.32 -3.58 -4.02
N GLY A 59 -6.70 -2.70 -4.80
CA GLY A 59 -6.52 -1.29 -4.44
C GLY A 59 -5.53 -0.60 -5.36
N HIS A 60 -5.30 0.70 -5.13
CA HIS A 60 -4.26 1.42 -5.85
C HIS A 60 -2.89 0.92 -5.37
N VAL A 61 -2.11 0.35 -6.28
CA VAL A 61 -0.75 -0.12 -5.99
C VAL A 61 0.28 0.81 -6.63
N TYR A 62 1.29 1.18 -5.85
CA TYR A 62 2.45 1.94 -6.30
C TYR A 62 3.73 1.27 -5.79
N ARG A 63 4.67 0.94 -6.69
CA ARG A 63 5.94 0.26 -6.34
C ARG A 63 5.77 -0.93 -5.37
N ASP A 64 4.79 -1.79 -5.62
CA ASP A 64 4.49 -2.98 -4.80
C ASP A 64 3.97 -2.69 -3.37
N CYS A 65 3.54 -1.45 -3.12
CA CYS A 65 2.91 -1.01 -1.89
C CYS A 65 1.46 -0.61 -2.15
N LEU A 66 0.56 -0.96 -1.23
CA LEU A 66 -0.84 -0.57 -1.35
C LEU A 66 -1.02 0.86 -0.84
N VAL A 67 -1.73 1.66 -1.62
CA VAL A 67 -2.06 3.04 -1.31
C VAL A 67 -3.44 3.05 -0.66
N ASP A 68 -3.48 3.52 0.59
CA ASP A 68 -4.69 3.74 1.35
C ASP A 68 -5.04 5.23 1.30
N GLU A 69 -6.15 5.54 0.64
CA GLU A 69 -6.62 6.90 0.45
C GLU A 69 -7.53 7.31 1.60
N ILE A 70 -7.11 8.31 2.37
CA ILE A 70 -7.96 8.88 3.42
C ILE A 70 -8.90 9.90 2.77
N PRO A 71 -10.23 9.79 2.99
CA PRO A 71 -11.20 10.78 2.55
C PRO A 71 -11.08 12.02 3.44
N SER A 72 -10.02 12.81 3.22
CA SER A 72 -9.78 14.10 3.85
C SER A 72 -9.67 15.14 2.74
N GLU A 73 -10.42 16.24 2.87
CA GLU A 73 -10.39 17.35 1.93
C GLU A 73 -9.12 18.20 2.07
N GLU A 74 -8.49 18.18 3.25
CA GLU A 74 -7.19 18.81 3.46
C GLU A 74 -6.04 17.91 2.98
N PRO A 75 -5.00 18.47 2.34
CA PRO A 75 -3.81 17.72 1.96
C PRO A 75 -3.08 17.24 3.22
N ALA A 76 -3.45 16.04 3.68
CA ALA A 76 -2.80 15.38 4.80
C ALA A 76 -1.33 15.05 4.46
N PRO A 77 -0.44 15.02 5.47
CA PRO A 77 0.94 14.60 5.27
C PRO A 77 1.00 13.19 4.68
N ILE A 78 1.95 12.97 3.77
CA ILE A 78 2.26 11.63 3.25
C ILE A 78 2.81 10.82 4.43
N ALA A 79 2.10 9.76 4.81
CA ALA A 79 2.50 8.87 5.89
C ALA A 79 2.78 7.47 5.33
N ILE A 80 3.94 6.91 5.65
CA ILE A 80 4.20 5.49 5.40
C ILE A 80 3.89 4.75 6.68
N SER A 81 2.90 3.88 6.60
CA SER A 81 2.55 3.00 7.69
C SER A 81 3.26 1.66 7.46
N LEU A 82 3.80 1.07 8.53
CA LEU A 82 4.15 -0.34 8.52
C LEU A 82 2.85 -1.10 8.26
N SER A 83 2.64 -1.50 7.01
CA SER A 83 1.50 -2.32 6.69
C SER A 83 1.85 -3.67 7.23
N SER A 84 1.39 -3.97 8.44
CA SER A 84 1.12 -5.34 8.81
C SER A 84 -0.05 -5.77 7.92
N CYS A 85 0.20 -5.97 6.62
CA CYS A 85 -0.66 -6.75 5.76
C CYS A 85 -0.82 -8.07 6.52
N ARG A 86 -1.87 -8.13 7.34
CA ARG A 86 -2.25 -9.33 8.07
C ARG A 86 -2.30 -10.38 6.99
N PRO A 87 -1.56 -11.50 7.12
CA PRO A 87 -1.50 -12.51 6.08
C PRO A 87 -2.93 -12.73 5.63
N CYS A 88 -3.18 -12.52 4.32
CA CYS A 88 -4.52 -12.52 3.73
C CYS A 88 -5.39 -13.53 4.49
N THR A 89 -6.29 -13.06 5.35
CA THR A 89 -7.26 -13.98 5.95
C THR A 89 -8.13 -14.38 4.78
N ALA A 90 -7.76 -15.48 4.12
CA ALA A 90 -8.54 -16.10 3.07
C ALA A 90 -10.00 -16.11 3.53
N PRO A 91 -10.98 -15.82 2.64
CA PRO A 91 -12.37 -15.80 3.05
C PRO A 91 -12.66 -17.13 3.74
N ALA A 92 -12.97 -17.07 5.04
CA ALA A 92 -13.27 -18.23 5.84
C ALA A 92 -14.36 -19.00 5.10
N ARG A 93 -13.99 -20.16 4.56
CA ARG A 93 -14.90 -21.08 3.88
C ARG A 93 -16.07 -21.27 4.84
N ARG A 94 -17.23 -20.67 4.52
CA ARG A 94 -18.49 -20.94 5.22
C ARG A 94 -18.62 -22.47 5.25
N PRO A 95 -18.80 -23.11 6.42
CA PRO A 95 -19.07 -24.53 6.42
C PRO A 95 -20.43 -24.71 5.75
N SER A 96 -20.42 -25.38 4.59
CA SER A 96 -21.62 -25.83 3.92
C SER A 96 -22.41 -26.68 4.91
N ARG A 97 -23.46 -26.09 5.50
CA ARG A 97 -24.42 -26.79 6.36
C ARG A 97 -25.11 -27.83 5.48
N ARG A 98 -24.81 -29.10 5.74
CA ARG A 98 -25.61 -30.25 5.30
C ARG A 98 -26.92 -30.27 6.06
#